data_AF-A0A3C0RZK5-F1
#
_entry.id   AF-A0A3C0RZK5-F1
#
_cell.length_a   1.000
_cell.length_b   1.000
_cell.length_c   1.000
_cell.angle_alpha   90.00
_cell.angle_beta   90.00
_cell.angle_gamma   90.00
#
_symmetry.space_group_name_H-M   'P 1'
#
loop_
_entity.id
_entity.type
_entity.pdbx_description
1 polymer ?
#
loop_
_entity_poly.entity_id
_entity_poly.type
_entity_poly.pdbx_seq_one_letter_code
_entity_poly.pdbx_strand_id
1 'polypeptide(L)'
;KLAWIANFNKISPEYIIRLCAQEIVLFSTFFTSKMHNGYLRSYLLKIILFAELLIAYQLYLGGPLHIKWETLSPVSFYEVTTVCILIGAIVLTIRTSSRLTAVVATSVVGYAICLIFVFYSAPDLAMTQFTIDTLTVVLFVLVLFKLPSFLNLANRRTIIRDAIVAIVFGILLSMVALRVLHEPTTTNISDFYGDYAYVLAKGKNVVNVILVDFRGFDTMFEIVVLSIAALGVYSLLKLRLKSSDKE
;
A
#
# COMPACT_ATOMS: atom_id res chain seq x y z
N LYS A 1 -31.58 -31.67 53.78
CA LYS A 1 -31.10 -30.28 54.03
C LYS A 1 -29.88 -29.91 53.18
N LEU A 2 -28.81 -30.73 53.11
CA LEU A 2 -27.60 -30.44 52.31
C LEU A 2 -27.85 -30.34 50.78
N ALA A 3 -28.71 -31.18 50.21
CA ALA A 3 -29.01 -31.15 48.76
C ALA A 3 -29.74 -29.87 48.30
N TRP A 4 -30.47 -29.18 49.20
CA TRP A 4 -31.17 -27.94 48.89
C TRP A 4 -30.22 -26.74 48.86
N ILE A 5 -29.21 -26.73 49.74
CA ILE A 5 -28.15 -25.70 49.77
C ILE A 5 -27.22 -25.85 48.56
N ALA A 6 -26.99 -27.07 48.07
CA ALA A 6 -26.21 -27.33 46.86
C ALA A 6 -26.79 -26.67 45.59
N ASN A 7 -28.10 -26.40 45.53
CA ASN A 7 -28.69 -25.63 44.42
C ASN A 7 -28.25 -24.17 44.41
N PHE A 8 -27.95 -23.57 45.57
CA PHE A 8 -27.42 -22.21 45.69
C PHE A 8 -25.93 -22.11 45.37
N ASN A 9 -25.22 -23.24 45.21
CA ASN A 9 -23.81 -23.25 44.85
C ASN A 9 -23.56 -22.68 43.44
N LYS A 10 -24.57 -22.71 42.57
CA LYS A 10 -24.58 -22.03 41.25
C LYS A 10 -24.62 -20.50 41.35
N ILE A 11 -24.99 -19.95 42.50
CA ILE A 11 -25.05 -18.50 42.78
C ILE A 11 -23.92 -18.12 43.75
N SER A 12 -23.05 -19.06 44.13
CA SER A 12 -21.92 -18.75 45.00
C SER A 12 -20.99 -17.74 44.29
N PRO A 13 -20.45 -16.74 45.02
CA PRO A 13 -19.49 -15.80 44.46
C PRO A 13 -18.29 -16.51 43.82
N GLU A 14 -17.85 -17.63 44.39
CA GLU A 14 -16.77 -18.45 43.83
C GLU A 14 -17.13 -19.04 42.46
N TYR A 15 -18.33 -19.60 42.31
CA TYR A 15 -18.78 -20.16 41.02
C TYR A 15 -18.90 -19.08 39.94
N ILE A 16 -19.44 -17.91 40.28
CA ILE A 16 -19.57 -16.78 39.35
C ILE A 16 -18.18 -16.27 38.92
N ILE A 17 -17.25 -16.11 39.87
CA ILE A 17 -15.87 -15.66 39.57
C ILE A 17 -15.16 -16.69 38.68
N ARG A 18 -15.29 -17.99 38.97
CA ARG A 18 -14.68 -19.05 38.14
C ARG A 18 -15.28 -19.07 36.72
N LEU A 19 -16.60 -18.91 36.59
CA LEU A 19 -17.26 -18.84 35.29
C LEU A 19 -16.77 -17.64 34.48
N CYS A 20 -16.78 -16.43 35.07
CA CYS A 20 -16.26 -15.23 34.42
C CYS A 20 -14.80 -15.38 34.00
N ALA A 21 -13.95 -15.95 34.86
CA ALA A 21 -12.55 -16.19 34.54
C ALA A 21 -12.38 -17.16 33.36
N GLN A 22 -13.17 -18.25 33.33
CA GLN A 22 -13.17 -19.20 32.22
C GLN A 22 -13.64 -18.56 30.91
N GLU A 23 -14.73 -17.79 30.94
CA GLU A 23 -15.23 -17.07 29.77
C GLU A 23 -14.22 -16.04 29.25
N ILE A 24 -13.52 -15.34 30.14
CA ILE A 24 -12.43 -14.41 29.75
C ILE A 24 -11.29 -15.16 29.06
N VAL A 25 -10.88 -16.31 29.58
CA VAL A 25 -9.81 -17.11 28.98
C VAL A 25 -10.23 -17.68 27.63
N LEU A 26 -11.46 -18.19 27.52
CA LEU A 26 -12.01 -18.69 26.25
C LEU A 26 -12.13 -17.56 25.22
N PHE A 27 -12.62 -16.40 25.62
CA PHE A 27 -12.69 -15.23 24.75
C PHE A 27 -11.29 -14.75 24.31
N SER A 28 -10.33 -14.70 25.24
CA SER A 28 -8.94 -14.30 24.96
C SER A 28 -8.26 -15.25 23.98
N THR A 29 -8.42 -16.55 24.17
CA THR A 29 -7.85 -17.57 23.26
C THR A 29 -8.55 -17.56 21.89
N PHE A 30 -9.86 -17.34 21.85
CA PHE A 30 -10.60 -17.14 20.60
C PHE A 30 -10.14 -15.88 19.86
N PHE A 31 -10.03 -14.75 20.56
CA PHE A 31 -9.58 -13.48 19.97
C PHE A 31 -8.15 -13.59 19.45
N THR A 32 -7.25 -14.18 20.24
CA THR A 32 -5.85 -14.38 19.88
C THR A 32 -5.72 -15.30 18.68
N SER A 33 -6.40 -16.46 18.66
CA SER A 33 -6.33 -17.39 17.53
C SER A 33 -6.92 -16.81 16.24
N LYS A 34 -7.95 -15.96 16.35
CA LYS A 34 -8.55 -15.29 15.18
C LYS A 34 -7.69 -14.14 14.68
N MET A 35 -7.11 -13.33 15.57
CA MET A 35 -6.28 -12.18 15.20
C MET A 35 -4.86 -12.60 14.82
N HIS A 36 -4.20 -13.40 15.65
CA HIS A 36 -2.80 -13.84 15.52
C HIS A 36 -2.71 -15.28 15.01
N ASN A 37 -3.06 -15.48 13.74
CA ASN A 37 -3.02 -16.82 13.14
C ASN A 37 -1.69 -17.16 12.44
N GLY A 38 -0.69 -16.27 12.51
CA GLY A 38 0.64 -16.46 11.93
C GLY A 38 0.76 -16.26 10.41
N TYR A 39 -0.36 -16.10 9.70
CA TYR A 39 -0.35 -15.94 8.23
C TYR A 39 -0.39 -14.47 7.82
N LEU A 40 0.64 -14.02 7.09
CA LEU A 40 0.72 -12.63 6.57
C LEU A 40 -0.53 -12.21 5.79
N ARG A 41 -1.09 -13.09 4.95
CA ARG A 41 -2.32 -12.83 4.19
C ARG A 41 -3.51 -12.47 5.09
N SER A 42 -3.61 -13.09 6.26
CA SER A 42 -4.69 -12.82 7.22
C SER A 42 -4.53 -11.44 7.85
N TYR A 43 -3.30 -11.08 8.22
CA TYR A 43 -2.99 -9.75 8.76
C TYR A 43 -3.25 -8.66 7.72
N LEU A 44 -2.76 -8.82 6.49
CA LEU A 44 -2.99 -7.87 5.40
C LEU A 44 -4.48 -7.67 5.14
N LEU A 45 -5.27 -8.74 5.08
CA LEU A 45 -6.71 -8.64 4.87
C LEU A 45 -7.39 -7.85 5.99
N LYS A 46 -7.03 -8.06 7.26
CA LYS A 46 -7.60 -7.31 8.39
C LYS A 46 -7.22 -5.83 8.33
N ILE A 47 -5.97 -5.52 8.00
CA ILE A 47 -5.48 -4.14 7.87
C ILE A 47 -6.23 -3.42 6.74
N ILE A 48 -6.35 -4.05 5.57
CA ILE A 48 -7.06 -3.48 4.43
C ILE A 48 -8.54 -3.29 4.75
N LEU A 49 -9.22 -4.28 5.32
CA LEU A 49 -10.63 -4.15 5.72
C LEU A 49 -10.82 -3.02 6.75
N PHE A 50 -9.91 -2.88 7.71
CA PHE A 50 -9.99 -1.80 8.68
C PHE A 50 -9.78 -0.43 8.01
N ALA A 51 -8.84 -0.30 7.09
CA ALA A 51 -8.63 0.91 6.31
C ALA A 51 -9.84 1.23 5.41
N GLU A 52 -10.42 0.24 4.74
CA GLU A 52 -11.66 0.38 3.96
C GLU A 52 -12.81 0.91 4.83
N LEU A 53 -12.99 0.36 6.04
CA LEU A 53 -14.02 0.82 6.97
C LEU A 53 -13.81 2.28 7.38
N LEU A 54 -12.57 2.69 7.66
CA LEU A 54 -12.26 4.08 8.01
C LEU A 54 -12.49 5.04 6.84
N ILE A 55 -12.06 4.67 5.63
CA ILE A 55 -12.25 5.49 4.43
C ILE A 55 -13.75 5.59 4.10
N ALA A 56 -14.47 4.48 4.15
CA ALA A 56 -15.92 4.44 3.92
C ALA A 56 -16.67 5.27 4.96
N TYR A 57 -16.28 5.19 6.25
CA TYR A 57 -16.84 6.01 7.31
C TYR A 57 -16.60 7.50 7.07
N GLN A 58 -15.38 7.88 6.68
CA GLN A 58 -15.06 9.28 6.36
C GLN A 58 -15.83 9.79 5.13
N LEU A 59 -15.96 8.97 4.08
CA LEU A 59 -16.75 9.31 2.90
C LEU A 59 -18.24 9.46 3.24
N TYR A 60 -18.75 8.61 4.13
CA TYR A 60 -20.13 8.70 4.62
C TYR A 60 -20.38 10.01 5.39
N LEU A 61 -19.46 10.40 6.28
CA LEU A 61 -19.55 11.67 7.01
C LEU A 61 -19.42 12.90 6.10
N GLY A 62 -18.61 12.80 5.05
CA GLY A 62 -18.38 13.90 4.13
C GLY A 62 -19.60 14.25 3.25
N GLY A 63 -20.67 13.46 3.24
CA GLY A 63 -21.84 13.74 2.41
C GLY A 63 -21.64 13.41 0.92
N PRO A 64 -22.62 13.75 0.06
CA PRO A 64 -22.69 13.27 -1.32
C PRO A 64 -21.56 13.81 -2.21
N LEU A 65 -21.13 12.97 -3.16
CA LEU A 65 -20.16 13.34 -4.19
C LEU A 65 -20.82 14.23 -5.25
N HIS A 66 -20.42 15.49 -5.32
CA HIS A 66 -20.82 16.41 -6.37
C HIS A 66 -19.70 16.55 -7.41
N ILE A 67 -19.85 15.90 -8.57
CA ILE A 67 -18.88 15.99 -9.66
C ILE A 67 -19.29 17.13 -10.59
N LYS A 68 -18.46 18.17 -10.66
CA LYS A 68 -18.61 19.26 -11.64
C LYS A 68 -17.98 18.84 -12.96
N TRP A 69 -18.78 18.29 -13.86
CA TRP A 69 -18.33 17.84 -15.18
C TRP A 69 -17.72 18.95 -16.03
N GLU A 70 -18.09 20.20 -15.77
CA GLU A 70 -17.62 21.39 -16.50
C GLU A 70 -16.16 21.77 -16.20
N THR A 71 -15.62 21.37 -15.05
CA THR A 71 -14.23 21.67 -14.65
C THR A 71 -13.23 20.59 -15.08
N LEU A 72 -13.70 19.53 -15.72
CA LEU A 72 -12.85 18.43 -16.16
C LEU A 72 -12.18 18.77 -17.50
N SER A 73 -10.87 18.57 -17.55
CA SER A 73 -10.11 18.72 -18.79
C SER A 73 -10.55 17.69 -19.84
N PRO A 74 -10.55 18.05 -21.14
CA PRO A 74 -10.87 17.11 -22.20
C PRO A 74 -9.83 15.98 -22.24
N VAL A 75 -10.31 14.75 -22.42
CA VAL A 75 -9.44 13.57 -22.48
C VAL A 75 -8.72 13.51 -23.82
N SER A 76 -7.40 13.41 -23.77
CA SER A 76 -6.56 13.28 -24.96
C SER A 76 -6.45 11.83 -25.44
N PHE A 77 -6.26 11.64 -26.74
CA PHE A 77 -6.07 10.30 -27.33
C PHE A 77 -4.87 9.55 -26.72
N TYR A 78 -3.79 10.27 -26.40
CA TYR A 78 -2.60 9.69 -25.79
C TYR A 78 -2.89 9.18 -24.36
N GLU A 79 -3.71 9.90 -23.59
CA GLU A 79 -4.12 9.50 -22.24
C GLU A 79 -4.96 8.22 -22.28
N VAL A 80 -5.95 8.15 -23.18
CA VAL A 80 -6.77 6.94 -23.38
C VAL A 80 -5.89 5.75 -23.74
N THR A 81 -4.97 5.92 -24.68
CA THR A 81 -4.07 4.85 -25.13
C THR A 81 -3.20 4.35 -23.97
N THR A 82 -2.61 5.26 -23.18
CA THR A 82 -1.80 4.90 -22.01
C THR A 82 -2.62 4.18 -20.95
N VAL A 83 -3.85 4.61 -20.68
CA VAL A 83 -4.76 3.92 -19.74
C VAL A 83 -5.14 2.52 -20.24
N CYS A 84 -5.38 2.35 -21.55
CA CYS A 84 -5.63 1.03 -22.12
C CYS A 84 -4.42 0.09 -21.96
N ILE A 85 -3.20 0.59 -22.19
CA ILE A 85 -1.95 -0.17 -21.96
C ILE A 85 -1.82 -0.54 -20.48
N LEU A 86 -2.07 0.41 -19.57
CA LEU A 86 -2.05 0.21 -18.13
C LEU A 86 -3.00 -0.91 -17.69
N ILE A 87 -4.27 -0.85 -18.12
CA ILE A 87 -5.28 -1.87 -17.80
C ILE A 87 -4.88 -3.23 -18.38
N GLY A 88 -4.40 -3.27 -19.63
CA GLY A 88 -3.92 -4.49 -20.27
C GLY A 88 -2.77 -5.14 -19.50
N ALA A 89 -1.81 -4.33 -19.05
CA ALA A 89 -0.68 -4.77 -18.24
C ALA A 89 -1.14 -5.31 -16.87
N ILE A 90 -2.06 -4.63 -16.18
CA ILE A 90 -2.64 -5.10 -14.91
C ILE A 90 -3.34 -6.45 -15.09
N VAL A 91 -4.17 -6.59 -16.14
CA VAL A 91 -4.87 -7.85 -16.42
C VAL A 91 -3.87 -8.98 -16.69
N LEU A 92 -2.82 -8.71 -17.47
CA LEU A 92 -1.75 -9.68 -17.74
C LEU A 92 -1.01 -10.10 -16.47
N THR A 93 -0.65 -9.14 -15.61
CA THR A 93 0.03 -9.38 -14.33
C THR A 93 -0.79 -10.28 -13.41
N ILE A 94 -2.10 -10.08 -13.34
CA ILE A 94 -2.98 -10.86 -12.44
C ILE A 94 -3.28 -12.25 -13.02
N ARG A 95 -3.34 -12.40 -14.35
CA ARG A 95 -3.71 -13.66 -15.02
C ARG A 95 -2.54 -14.60 -15.28
N THR A 96 -1.33 -14.08 -15.37
CA THR A 96 -0.17 -14.88 -15.77
C THR A 96 0.23 -15.89 -14.69
N SER A 97 0.61 -17.09 -15.12
CA SER A 97 1.21 -18.11 -14.26
C SER A 97 2.74 -18.01 -14.18
N SER A 98 3.36 -17.18 -15.02
CA SER A 98 4.81 -17.00 -15.10
C SER A 98 5.26 -15.77 -14.33
N ARG A 99 6.25 -15.95 -13.46
CA ARG A 99 6.89 -14.89 -12.67
C ARG A 99 7.55 -13.83 -13.52
N LEU A 100 8.30 -14.27 -14.52
CA LEU A 100 9.00 -13.37 -15.41
C LEU A 100 8.00 -12.50 -16.16
N THR A 101 6.91 -13.11 -16.65
CA THR A 101 5.82 -12.37 -17.30
C THR A 101 5.13 -11.42 -16.34
N ALA A 102 4.90 -11.81 -15.08
CA ALA A 102 4.30 -10.92 -14.07
C ALA A 102 5.18 -9.70 -13.78
N VAL A 103 6.49 -9.90 -13.64
CA VAL A 103 7.45 -8.81 -13.41
C VAL A 103 7.52 -7.88 -14.61
N VAL A 104 7.66 -8.43 -15.82
CA VAL A 104 7.70 -7.62 -17.04
C VAL A 104 6.38 -6.86 -17.24
N ALA A 105 5.23 -7.50 -17.02
CA ALA A 105 3.94 -6.83 -17.10
C ALA A 105 3.78 -5.74 -16.02
N THR A 106 4.33 -5.94 -14.82
CA THR A 106 4.39 -4.89 -13.78
C THR A 106 5.28 -3.72 -14.20
N SER A 107 6.37 -3.96 -14.94
CA SER A 107 7.17 -2.87 -15.51
C SER A 107 6.41 -2.05 -16.53
N VAL A 108 5.58 -2.68 -17.36
CA VAL A 108 4.71 -1.95 -18.29
C VAL A 108 3.74 -1.02 -17.54
N VAL A 109 3.27 -1.42 -16.35
CA VAL A 109 2.50 -0.52 -15.46
C VAL A 109 3.35 0.68 -15.04
N GLY A 110 4.60 0.46 -14.60
CA GLY A 110 5.53 1.52 -14.24
C GLY A 110 5.84 2.49 -15.39
N TYR A 111 6.05 1.98 -16.60
CA TYR A 111 6.26 2.80 -17.79
C TYR A 111 5.01 3.55 -18.24
N ALA A 112 3.81 2.98 -18.09
CA ALA A 112 2.58 3.71 -18.33
C ALA A 112 2.42 4.89 -17.35
N ILE A 113 2.78 4.72 -16.08
CA ILE A 113 2.83 5.81 -15.10
C ILE A 113 3.90 6.86 -15.48
N CYS A 114 5.06 6.43 -15.97
CA CYS A 114 6.10 7.33 -16.49
C CYS A 114 5.56 8.21 -17.64
N LEU A 115 4.82 7.63 -18.59
CA LEU A 115 4.18 8.39 -19.68
C LEU A 115 3.18 9.42 -19.14
N ILE A 116 2.41 9.06 -18.11
CA ILE A 116 1.50 10.00 -17.43
C ILE A 116 2.29 11.18 -16.84
N PHE A 117 3.42 10.95 -16.18
CA PHE A 117 4.27 12.05 -15.67
C PHE A 117 4.80 12.94 -16.80
N VAL A 118 5.19 12.38 -17.94
CA VAL A 118 5.63 13.18 -19.10
C VAL A 118 4.48 14.04 -19.63
N PHE A 119 3.26 13.49 -19.77
CA PHE A 119 2.11 14.24 -20.26
C PHE A 119 1.72 15.40 -19.35
N TYR A 120 1.86 15.22 -18.03
CA TYR A 120 1.60 16.27 -17.04
C TYR A 120 2.84 17.11 -16.69
N SER A 121 3.85 17.17 -17.58
CA SER A 121 5.03 18.03 -17.45
C SER A 121 5.84 17.82 -16.17
N ALA A 122 5.94 16.58 -15.71
CA ALA A 122 6.74 16.16 -14.56
C ALA A 122 7.97 15.33 -15.00
N PRO A 123 8.96 15.91 -15.71
CA PRO A 123 10.06 15.18 -16.34
C PRO A 123 11.01 14.52 -15.32
N ASP A 124 11.25 15.17 -14.17
CA ASP A 124 12.14 14.62 -13.12
C ASP A 124 11.52 13.37 -12.48
N LEU A 125 10.20 13.38 -12.26
CA LEU A 125 9.46 12.21 -11.77
C LEU A 125 9.45 11.10 -12.82
N ALA A 126 9.32 11.44 -14.10
CA ALA A 126 9.37 10.46 -15.19
C ALA A 126 10.74 9.76 -15.27
N MET A 127 11.84 10.53 -15.24
CA MET A 127 13.20 9.99 -15.33
C MET A 127 13.54 9.08 -14.13
N THR A 128 13.14 9.48 -12.93
CA THR A 128 13.34 8.68 -11.71
C THR A 128 12.49 7.41 -11.74
N GLN A 129 11.20 7.52 -12.11
CA GLN A 129 10.31 6.37 -12.26
C GLN A 129 10.86 5.37 -13.27
N PHE A 130 11.31 5.83 -14.45
CA PHE A 130 11.88 4.97 -15.48
C PHE A 130 13.12 4.21 -14.97
N THR A 131 14.01 4.91 -14.28
CA THR A 131 15.27 4.33 -13.80
C THR A 131 15.03 3.31 -12.69
N ILE A 132 14.22 3.67 -11.69
CA ILE A 132 13.90 2.78 -10.56
C ILE A 132 13.09 1.57 -11.02
N ASP A 133 12.14 1.74 -11.94
CA ASP A 133 11.35 0.62 -12.47
C ASP A 133 12.26 -0.37 -13.24
N THR A 134 13.18 0.14 -14.06
CA THR A 134 14.16 -0.70 -14.77
C THR A 134 15.06 -1.45 -13.79
N LEU A 135 15.57 -0.78 -12.75
CA LEU A 135 16.42 -1.41 -11.72
C LEU A 135 15.67 -2.48 -10.92
N THR A 136 14.43 -2.19 -10.51
CA THR A 136 13.61 -3.14 -9.74
C THR A 136 13.27 -4.37 -10.58
N VAL A 137 12.96 -4.22 -11.86
CA VAL A 137 12.77 -5.35 -12.79
C VAL A 137 14.01 -6.21 -12.88
N VAL A 138 15.19 -5.61 -13.09
CA VAL A 138 16.45 -6.37 -13.14
C VAL A 138 16.68 -7.14 -11.83
N LEU A 139 16.50 -6.49 -10.68
CA LEU A 139 16.64 -7.12 -9.36
C LEU A 139 15.64 -8.27 -9.17
N PHE A 140 14.36 -8.05 -9.51
CA PHE A 140 13.33 -9.08 -9.40
C PHE A 140 13.61 -10.26 -10.32
N VAL A 141 14.02 -10.03 -11.56
CA VAL A 141 14.38 -11.11 -12.49
C VAL A 141 15.54 -11.94 -11.94
N LEU A 142 16.59 -11.29 -11.43
CA LEU A 142 17.75 -11.99 -10.82
C LEU A 142 17.35 -12.85 -9.62
N VAL A 143 16.44 -12.38 -8.77
CA VAL A 143 15.97 -13.11 -7.59
C VAL A 143 15.01 -14.24 -7.99
N LEU A 144 14.02 -13.95 -8.84
CA LEU A 144 12.98 -14.91 -9.23
C LEU A 144 13.51 -16.05 -10.09
N PHE A 145 14.60 -15.82 -10.84
CA PHE A 145 15.27 -16.88 -11.61
C PHE A 145 15.77 -18.03 -10.72
N LYS A 146 16.04 -17.77 -9.43
CA LYS A 146 16.51 -18.77 -8.46
C LYS A 146 15.41 -19.47 -7.67
N LEU A 147 14.15 -19.11 -7.86
CA LEU A 147 13.03 -19.61 -7.05
C LEU A 147 12.15 -20.60 -7.84
N PRO A 148 11.67 -21.71 -7.23
CA PRO A 148 10.80 -22.71 -7.90
C PRO A 148 9.46 -22.09 -8.33
N SER A 149 8.74 -22.57 -9.35
CA SER A 149 7.50 -21.95 -9.88
C SER A 149 6.40 -21.63 -8.83
N PHE A 150 5.41 -20.78 -9.19
CA PHE A 150 4.32 -20.43 -8.28
C PHE A 150 3.54 -21.67 -7.83
N LEU A 151 3.45 -21.88 -6.51
CA LEU A 151 2.54 -22.85 -5.93
C LEU A 151 1.13 -22.26 -5.96
N ASN A 152 0.27 -22.79 -6.82
CA ASN A 152 -1.11 -22.33 -6.93
C ASN A 152 -1.97 -22.95 -5.82
N LEU A 153 -1.80 -22.47 -4.60
CA LEU A 153 -2.46 -22.97 -3.39
C LEU A 153 -3.79 -22.24 -3.09
N ALA A 154 -4.23 -21.35 -3.99
CA ALA A 154 -5.38 -20.48 -3.73
C ALA A 154 -6.69 -21.16 -4.12
N ASN A 155 -7.55 -21.42 -3.13
CA ASN A 155 -8.92 -21.86 -3.37
C ASN A 155 -9.73 -20.76 -4.07
N ARG A 156 -10.66 -21.13 -4.98
CA ARG A 156 -11.49 -20.22 -5.77
C ARG A 156 -12.25 -19.22 -4.89
N ARG A 157 -12.76 -19.67 -3.72
CA ARG A 157 -13.44 -18.79 -2.75
C ARG A 157 -12.52 -17.68 -2.24
N THR A 158 -11.25 -18.00 -1.98
CA THR A 158 -10.29 -17.05 -1.46
C THR A 158 -9.89 -16.02 -2.52
N ILE A 159 -9.78 -16.42 -3.78
CA ILE A 159 -9.52 -15.51 -4.90
C ILE A 159 -10.68 -14.52 -5.06
N ILE A 160 -11.93 -15.01 -5.04
CA ILE A 160 -13.12 -14.16 -5.16
C ILE A 160 -13.19 -13.16 -4.01
N ARG A 161 -12.98 -13.60 -2.76
CA ARG A 161 -12.96 -12.72 -1.59
C ARG A 161 -11.91 -11.62 -1.74
N ASP A 162 -10.67 -11.99 -2.07
CA ASP A 162 -9.57 -11.02 -2.16
C ASP A 162 -9.76 -10.07 -3.34
N ALA A 163 -10.37 -10.53 -4.44
CA ALA A 163 -10.76 -9.67 -5.56
C ALA A 163 -11.83 -8.65 -5.16
N ILE A 164 -12.86 -9.06 -4.41
CA ILE A 164 -13.91 -8.15 -3.91
C ILE A 164 -13.28 -7.07 -3.03
N VAL A 165 -12.45 -7.46 -2.06
CA VAL A 165 -11.75 -6.53 -1.16
C VAL A 165 -10.90 -5.54 -1.98
N ALA A 166 -10.04 -6.04 -2.89
CA ALA A 166 -9.20 -5.18 -3.71
C ALA A 166 -9.99 -4.18 -4.59
N ILE A 167 -11.11 -4.62 -5.17
CA ILE A 167 -11.98 -3.76 -5.99
C ILE A 167 -12.66 -2.70 -5.11
N VAL A 168 -13.19 -3.08 -3.94
CA VAL A 168 -13.81 -2.15 -3.00
C VAL A 168 -12.80 -1.10 -2.55
N PHE A 169 -11.58 -1.53 -2.17
CA PHE A 169 -10.51 -0.60 -1.81
C PHE A 169 -10.17 0.39 -2.92
N GLY A 170 -10.02 -0.10 -4.15
CA GLY A 170 -9.77 0.75 -5.33
C GLY A 170 -10.89 1.75 -5.60
N ILE A 171 -12.15 1.34 -5.48
CA ILE A 171 -13.32 2.22 -5.63
C ILE A 171 -13.33 3.29 -4.54
N LEU A 172 -13.10 2.91 -3.28
CA LEU A 172 -13.04 3.87 -2.16
C LEU A 172 -11.94 4.91 -2.37
N LEU A 173 -10.73 4.48 -2.75
CA LEU A 173 -9.64 5.42 -3.06
C LEU A 173 -9.96 6.32 -4.26
N SER A 174 -10.60 5.77 -5.30
CA SER A 174 -11.04 6.56 -6.47
C SER A 174 -12.07 7.61 -6.07
N MET A 175 -13.02 7.27 -5.19
CA MET A 175 -14.00 8.22 -4.65
C MET A 175 -13.33 9.32 -3.83
N VAL A 176 -12.33 8.98 -3.01
CA VAL A 176 -11.53 9.97 -2.28
C VAL A 176 -10.81 10.90 -3.26
N ALA A 177 -10.15 10.36 -4.28
CA ALA A 177 -9.44 11.17 -5.28
C ALA A 177 -10.40 12.12 -6.03
N LEU A 178 -11.57 11.63 -6.45
CA LEU A 178 -12.61 12.46 -7.10
C LEU A 178 -13.14 13.55 -6.17
N ARG A 179 -13.21 13.29 -4.87
CA ARG A 179 -13.63 14.28 -3.87
C ARG A 179 -12.60 15.39 -3.70
N VAL A 180 -11.31 15.02 -3.59
CA VAL A 180 -10.20 15.97 -3.42
C VAL A 180 -10.13 16.96 -4.59
N LEU A 181 -10.51 16.54 -5.80
CA LEU A 181 -10.54 17.42 -6.98
C LEU A 181 -11.44 18.66 -6.82
N HIS A 182 -12.42 18.61 -5.90
CA HIS A 182 -13.38 19.69 -5.68
C HIS A 182 -13.04 20.56 -4.46
N GLU A 183 -12.01 20.20 -3.69
CA GLU A 183 -11.55 21.03 -2.57
C GLU A 183 -10.82 22.27 -3.12
N PRO A 184 -11.04 23.48 -2.54
CA PRO A 184 -10.37 24.68 -3.00
C PRO A 184 -8.85 24.56 -2.76
N THR A 185 -8.08 24.59 -3.83
CA THR A 185 -6.62 24.58 -3.77
C THR A 185 -6.09 26.00 -3.64
N THR A 186 -5.31 26.28 -2.59
CA THR A 186 -4.57 27.54 -2.46
C THR A 186 -3.20 27.40 -3.13
N THR A 187 -2.85 28.31 -4.04
CA THR A 187 -1.57 28.26 -4.78
C THR A 187 -0.42 28.98 -4.09
N ASN A 188 -0.65 29.68 -2.97
CA ASN A 188 0.34 30.52 -2.29
C ASN A 188 1.74 29.88 -2.12
N ILE A 189 1.80 28.59 -1.78
CA ILE A 189 3.08 27.87 -1.58
C ILE A 189 3.74 27.56 -2.93
N SER A 190 2.96 27.15 -3.93
CA SER A 190 3.44 26.92 -5.29
C SER A 190 3.96 28.21 -5.92
N ASP A 191 3.25 29.31 -5.72
CA ASP A 191 3.63 30.64 -6.21
C ASP A 191 4.93 31.11 -5.54
N PHE A 192 5.05 30.93 -4.21
CA PHE A 192 6.29 31.18 -3.48
C PHE A 192 7.49 30.43 -4.08
N TYR A 193 7.36 29.13 -4.36
CA TYR A 193 8.46 28.38 -4.97
C TYR A 193 8.75 28.83 -6.40
N GLY A 194 7.72 29.16 -7.19
CA GLY A 194 7.89 29.69 -8.55
C GLY A 194 8.66 31.01 -8.57
N ASP A 195 8.30 31.94 -7.70
CA ASP A 195 8.87 33.28 -7.65
C ASP A 195 10.28 33.29 -7.05
N TYR A 196 10.53 32.47 -6.03
CA TYR A 196 11.77 32.54 -5.24
C TYR A 196 12.81 31.46 -5.58
N ALA A 197 12.49 30.43 -6.36
CA ALA A 197 13.47 29.38 -6.73
C ALA A 197 14.72 29.96 -7.41
N TYR A 198 14.55 30.89 -8.36
CA TYR A 198 15.70 31.52 -9.00
C TYR A 198 16.27 32.68 -8.17
N VAL A 199 15.42 33.46 -7.49
CA VAL A 199 15.85 34.67 -6.77
C VAL A 199 16.70 34.33 -5.55
N LEU A 200 16.23 33.39 -4.71
CA LEU A 200 16.89 32.99 -3.46
C LEU A 200 17.91 31.87 -3.71
N ALA A 201 17.50 30.77 -4.36
CA ALA A 201 18.30 29.56 -4.47
C ALA A 201 19.12 29.45 -5.77
N LYS A 202 19.01 30.43 -6.68
CA LYS A 202 19.75 30.51 -7.96
C LYS A 202 19.55 29.32 -8.90
N GLY A 203 18.52 28.52 -8.71
CA GLY A 203 18.21 27.37 -9.57
C GLY A 203 17.09 27.64 -10.57
N LYS A 204 17.19 27.02 -11.75
CA LYS A 204 16.17 27.11 -12.81
C LYS A 204 15.17 25.95 -12.77
N ASN A 205 15.58 24.80 -12.25
CA ASN A 205 14.70 23.66 -12.04
C ASN A 205 14.07 23.78 -10.65
N VAL A 206 12.80 24.19 -10.61
CA VAL A 206 12.06 24.41 -9.36
C VAL A 206 11.96 23.13 -8.53
N VAL A 207 11.76 21.97 -9.15
CA VAL A 207 11.65 20.68 -8.44
C VAL A 207 12.97 20.35 -7.74
N ASN A 208 14.09 20.42 -8.45
CA ASN A 208 15.40 20.16 -7.87
C ASN A 208 15.75 21.17 -6.76
N VAL A 209 15.40 22.45 -6.93
CA VAL A 209 15.60 23.48 -5.91
C VAL A 209 14.77 23.19 -4.65
N ILE A 210 13.53 22.75 -4.80
CA ILE A 210 12.71 22.34 -3.65
C ILE A 210 13.38 21.19 -2.92
N LEU A 211 13.84 20.16 -3.65
CA LEU A 211 14.42 18.95 -3.06
C LEU A 211 15.75 19.20 -2.33
N VAL A 212 16.60 20.07 -2.85
CA VAL A 212 17.98 20.24 -2.34
C VAL A 212 18.11 21.45 -1.41
N ASP A 213 17.34 22.51 -1.63
CA ASP A 213 17.46 23.76 -0.87
C ASP A 213 16.27 23.93 0.10
N PHE A 214 15.08 24.25 -0.40
CA PHE A 214 13.92 24.57 0.46
C PHE A 214 13.49 23.42 1.36
N ARG A 215 13.61 22.18 0.90
CA ARG A 215 13.26 20.94 1.62
C ARG A 215 14.41 19.94 1.64
N GLY A 216 15.65 20.43 1.66
CA GLY A 216 16.87 19.60 1.70
C GLY A 216 16.95 18.63 2.87
N PHE A 217 16.25 18.91 3.98
CA PHE A 217 16.20 17.98 5.11
C PHE A 217 15.47 16.67 4.79
N ASP A 218 14.40 16.72 4.01
CA ASP A 218 13.65 15.52 3.64
C ASP A 218 14.53 14.61 2.76
N THR A 219 15.24 15.19 1.78
CA THR A 219 16.14 14.44 0.90
C THR A 219 17.38 13.89 1.62
N MET A 220 17.91 14.61 2.60
CA MET A 220 18.96 14.10 3.47
C MET A 220 18.52 12.80 4.17
N PHE A 221 17.31 12.78 4.75
CA PHE A 221 16.79 11.59 5.42
C PHE A 221 16.41 10.47 4.45
N GLU A 222 15.92 10.78 3.25
CA GLU A 222 15.73 9.77 2.19
C GLU A 222 17.05 9.05 1.84
N ILE A 223 18.15 9.80 1.69
CA ILE A 223 19.48 9.23 1.44
C ILE A 223 19.94 8.36 2.62
N VAL A 224 19.68 8.78 3.86
CA VAL A 224 19.96 7.97 5.05
C VAL A 224 19.18 6.65 5.02
N VAL A 225 17.88 6.67 4.71
CA VAL A 225 17.06 5.47 4.60
C VAL A 225 17.59 4.52 3.52
N LEU A 226 17.93 5.04 2.33
CA LEU A 226 18.52 4.23 1.25
C LEU A 226 19.87 3.63 1.65
N SER A 227 20.70 4.40 2.37
CA SER A 227 22.00 3.93 2.88
C SER A 227 21.84 2.80 3.88
N ILE A 228 20.88 2.92 4.81
CA ILE A 228 20.56 1.86 5.79
C ILE A 228 20.02 0.62 5.08
N ALA A 229 19.14 0.78 4.09
CA ALA A 229 18.63 -0.34 3.31
C ALA A 229 19.76 -1.08 2.55
N ALA A 230 20.67 -0.33 1.91
CA ALA A 230 21.82 -0.91 1.22
C ALA A 230 22.75 -1.68 2.18
N LEU A 231 23.06 -1.11 3.35
CA LEU A 231 23.83 -1.78 4.41
C LEU A 231 23.12 -3.03 4.94
N GLY A 232 21.80 -2.98 5.11
CA GLY A 232 20.98 -4.12 5.53
C GLY A 232 21.03 -5.28 4.52
N VAL A 233 20.87 -4.98 3.23
CA VAL A 233 21.01 -5.97 2.15
C VAL A 233 22.42 -6.55 2.12
N TYR A 234 23.45 -5.71 2.22
CA TYR A 234 24.84 -6.17 2.28
C TYR A 234 25.09 -7.11 3.47
N SER A 235 24.58 -6.75 4.65
CA SER A 235 24.68 -7.57 5.86
C SER A 235 24.01 -8.94 5.66
N LEU A 236 22.78 -8.99 5.14
CA LEU A 236 22.07 -10.25 4.87
C LEU A 236 22.81 -11.15 3.87
N LEU A 237 23.50 -10.58 2.88
CA LEU A 237 24.25 -11.35 1.88
C LEU A 237 25.59 -11.88 2.41
N LYS A 238 26.24 -11.15 3.33
CA LYS A 238 27.57 -11.50 3.85
C LYS A 238 27.53 -12.26 5.16
N LEU A 239 26.51 -12.05 5.99
CA LEU A 239 26.40 -12.66 7.30
C LEU A 239 26.08 -14.15 7.16
N ARG A 240 27.11 -14.98 7.33
CA ARG A 240 26.98 -16.44 7.44
C ARG A 240 27.03 -16.83 8.91
N LEU A 241 25.87 -16.89 9.55
CA LEU A 241 25.75 -17.45 10.90
C LEU A 241 26.10 -18.95 10.85
N LYS A 242 27.01 -19.40 11.73
CA LYS A 242 27.23 -20.84 11.95
C LYS A 242 25.92 -21.43 12.48
N SER A 243 25.63 -22.70 12.17
CA SER A 243 24.42 -23.37 12.67
C SER A 243 24.30 -23.38 14.21
N SER A 244 25.38 -23.13 14.94
CA SER A 244 25.40 -23.01 16.40
C SER A 244 24.83 -21.69 16.93
N ASP A 245 24.73 -20.65 16.09
CA ASP A 245 24.32 -19.30 16.49
C ASP A 245 22.92 -18.93 15.95
N LYS A 246 22.18 -19.91 15.46
CA LYS A 246 20.78 -19.77 15.02
C LYS A 246 19.87 -20.23 16.16
N GLU A 247 19.77 -19.42 17.20
CA GLU A 247 18.68 -19.52 18.18
C GLU A 247 17.42 -18.82 17.66
#